data_AF-A0A935G0D1-F1
#
_entry.id   AF-A0A935G0D1-F1
#
_cell.length_a   1.000
_cell.length_b   1.000
_cell.length_c   1.000
_cell.angle_alpha   90.00
_cell.angle_beta   90.00
_cell.angle_gamma   90.00
#
_symmetry.space_group_name_H-M   'P 1'
#
loop_
_entity.id
_entity.type
_entity.pdbx_description
1 polymer ?
#
loop_
_entity_poly.entity_id
_entity_poly.type
_entity_poly.pdbx_seq_one_letter_code
_entity_poly.pdbx_strand_id
1 'polypeptide(L)' 'MPSVIQMTGLGRSTIYRLIAQQQFPCPVRLGVRAVAWRRSELDLWSQSRPAAMQ' A
#
# COMPACT_ATOMS: atom_id res chain seq x y z
N MET A 1 4.55 0.24 -9.60
CA MET A 1 3.75 -0.31 -8.48
C MET A 1 3.79 -1.85 -8.30
N PRO A 2 4.69 -2.65 -8.94
CA PRO A 2 4.70 -4.11 -8.69
C PRO A 2 5.16 -4.49 -7.28
N SER A 3 6.12 -3.76 -6.70
CA SER A 3 6.67 -4.07 -5.37
C SER A 3 5.64 -3.95 -4.23
N VAL A 4 4.68 -3.03 -4.32
CA VAL A 4 3.62 -2.87 -3.31
C VAL A 4 2.61 -4.00 -3.41
N ILE A 5 2.26 -4.41 -4.63
CA ILE A 5 1.38 -5.56 -4.86
C ILE A 5 2.03 -6.83 -4.28
N GLN A 6 3.32 -7.04 -4.51
CA GLN A 6 4.07 -8.18 -3.94
C GLN A 6 4.16 -8.12 -2.42
N MET A 7 4.46 -6.95 -1.84
CA MET A 7 4.54 -6.80 -0.37
C MET A 7 3.20 -7.02 0.33
N THR A 8 2.10 -6.58 -0.29
CA THR A 8 0.80 -6.53 0.39
C THR A 8 -0.12 -7.68 0.03
N GLY A 9 0.19 -8.43 -1.05
CA GLY A 9 -0.67 -9.45 -1.63
C GLY A 9 -1.95 -8.89 -2.29
N LEU A 10 -2.09 -7.56 -2.33
CA LEU A 10 -3.30 -6.90 -2.80
C LEU A 10 -3.18 -6.52 -4.28
N GLY A 11 -4.24 -6.79 -5.02
CA GLY A 11 -4.39 -6.30 -6.39
C GLY A 11 -4.45 -4.77 -6.45
N ARG A 12 -4.07 -4.20 -7.60
CA ARG A 12 -4.01 -2.75 -7.82
C ARG A 12 -5.34 -2.04 -7.50
N SER A 13 -6.46 -2.60 -7.95
CA SER A 13 -7.81 -2.05 -7.70
C SER A 13 -8.15 -2.02 -6.21
N THR A 14 -7.80 -3.07 -5.46
CA THR A 14 -7.98 -3.13 -4.01
C THR A 14 -7.16 -2.06 -3.31
N ILE A 15 -5.91 -1.84 -3.72
CA ILE A 15 -5.06 -0.80 -3.13
C ILE A 15 -5.68 0.58 -3.37
N TYR A 16 -6.12 0.90 -4.59
CA TYR A 16 -6.77 2.18 -4.86
C TYR A 16 -8.09 2.34 -4.09
N ARG A 17 -8.87 1.28 -3.93
CA ARG A 17 -10.08 1.29 -3.10
C ARG A 17 -9.74 1.59 -1.63
N LEU A 18 -8.73 0.95 -1.07
CA LEU A 18 -8.31 1.20 0.31
C LEU A 18 -7.73 2.61 0.49
N ILE A 19 -7.01 3.14 -0.49
CA ILE A 19 -6.56 4.54 -0.49
C ILE A 19 -7.78 5.47 -0.45
N ALA A 20 -8.79 5.23 -1.29
CA ALA A 20 -10.02 6.03 -1.30
C ALA A 20 -10.81 5.94 0.03
N GLN A 21 -10.70 4.79 0.72
CA GLN A 21 -11.30 4.58 2.04
C GLN A 21 -10.38 5.00 3.21
N GLN A 22 -9.23 5.62 2.95
CA GLN A 22 -8.22 5.99 3.95
C GLN A 22 -7.73 4.82 4.83
N GLN A 23 -7.80 3.60 4.30
CA GLN A 23 -7.38 2.35 4.95
C GLN A 23 -6.04 1.83 4.41
N PHE A 24 -5.33 2.62 3.60
CA PHE A 24 -4.02 2.30 3.05
C PHE A 24 -3.15 3.56 2.99
N PRO A 25 -1.82 3.46 3.17
CA PRO A 25 -0.93 4.60 3.08
C PRO A 25 -1.08 5.40 1.78
N CYS A 26 -1.18 6.72 1.90
CA CYS A 26 -1.30 7.59 0.74
C CYS A 26 0.01 7.55 -0.08
N PRO A 27 -0.07 7.37 -1.42
CA PRO A 27 1.12 7.47 -2.26
C PRO A 27 1.66 8.90 -2.30
N VAL A 28 2.98 9.02 -2.27
CA VAL A 28 3.71 10.24 -2.60
C VAL A 28 3.93 10.29 -4.11
N ARG A 29 3.56 11.41 -4.74
CA ARG A 29 3.83 11.63 -6.17
C ARG A 29 5.31 11.97 -6.36
N LEU A 30 6.02 11.14 -7.12
CA LEU A 30 7.40 11.38 -7.53
C LEU A 30 7.49 12.02 -8.92
N GLY A 31 6.40 11.98 -9.68
CA GLY A 31 6.31 12.61 -10.99
C GLY A 31 4.93 12.43 -11.62
N VAL A 32 4.79 12.82 -12.88
CA VAL A 32 3.50 12.82 -13.60
C VAL A 32 2.87 11.43 -13.65
N ARG A 33 3.69 10.38 -13.81
CA ARG A 33 3.26 8.97 -13.90
C ARG A 33 3.85 8.07 -12.81
N ALA A 34 4.56 8.66 -11.85
CA ALA A 34 5.30 7.91 -10.84
C ALA A 34 4.79 8.24 -9.44
N VAL A 35 4.45 7.20 -8.69
CA VAL A 35 4.08 7.27 -7.28
C VAL A 35 4.88 6.25 -6.49
N ALA A 36 5.19 6.60 -5.25
CA ALA A 36 5.88 5.74 -4.30
C ALA A 36 5.23 5.82 -2.92
N TRP A 37 5.60 4.89 -2.06
CA TRP A 37 5.16 4.84 -0.67
C TRP A 37 6.39 4.83 0.21
N ARG A 38 6.28 5.46 1.39
CA ARG A 38 7.33 5.32 2.39
C ARG A 38 7.30 3.90 2.93
N ARG A 39 8.48 3.28 3.01
CA ARG A 39 8.64 1.92 3.51
C ARG A 39 8.03 1.77 4.90
N SER A 40 8.30 2.73 5.79
CA SER A 40 7.81 2.74 7.17
C SER A 40 6.28 2.78 7.26
N GLU A 41 5.60 3.50 6.37
CA GLU A 41 4.13 3.55 6.38
C GLU A 41 3.51 2.23 5.90
N LEU A 42 4.11 1.59 4.89
CA LEU A 42 3.68 0.25 4.46
C LEU A 42 3.92 -0.80 5.54
N ASP A 43 5.04 -0.68 6.26
CA ASP A 43 5.41 -1.58 7.34
C ASP A 43 4.43 -1.45 8.51
N LEU A 44 4.18 -0.22 8.98
CA LEU A 44 3.18 0.08 10.01
C LEU A 44 1.79 -0.39 9.61
N TRP A 45 1.38 -0.16 8.36
CA TRP A 45 0.09 -0.65 7.86
C TRP A 45 0.01 -2.17 7.85
N SER A 46 1.10 -2.85 7.49
CA SER A 46 1.16 -4.31 7.51
C SER A 46 1.09 -4.86 8.93
N GLN A 47 1.78 -4.23 9.89
CA GLN A 47 1.75 -4.59 11.32
C GLN A 47 0.38 -4.29 11.97
N SER A 48 -0.30 -3.23 11.52
CA SER A 48 -1.61 -2.83 12.05
C SER A 48 -2.74 -3.78 11.64
N ARG A 49 -2.56 -4.57 10.57
CA ARG A 49 -3.52 -5.61 10.22
C ARG A 49 -3.24 -6.83 11.10
N PRO A 50 -4.26 -7.47 11.68
CA PRO A 50 -4.06 -8.75 12.35
C PRO A 50 -3.39 -9.67 11.35
N ALA A 51 -2.16 -10.09 11.64
CA ALA A 51 -1.45 -11.02 10.80
C ALA A 51 -2.35 -12.24 10.63
N ALA A 52 -2.84 -12.49 9.42
CA ALA A 52 -3.20 -13.83 9.05
C ALA A 52 -1.86 -14.57 9.03
N MET A 53 -1.52 -15.16 10.17
CA MET A 53 -0.42 -16.12 10.28
C MET A 53 -0.71 -17.24 9.28
N GLN A 54 -0.07 -17.20 8.11
CA GLN A 54 0.14 -18.33 7.20
C GLN A 54 1.45 -18.15 6.43
#